data_AF-A0A2Z7AEC2-F1
#
_entry.id   AF-A0A2Z7AEC2-F1
#
_cell.length_a   1.000
_cell.length_b   1.000
_cell.length_c   1.000
_cell.angle_alpha   90.00
_cell.angle_beta   90.00
_cell.angle_gamma   90.00
#
_symmetry.space_group_name_H-M   'P 1'
#
loop_
_entity.id
_entity.type
_entity.pdbx_description
1 polymer ?
#
loop_
_entity_poly.entity_id
_entity_poly.type
_entity_poly.pdbx_seq_one_letter_code
_entity_poly.pdbx_strand_id
1 'polypeptide(L)'
;MVAAKLKRGHGSFGVLLTLKSLIEKKSSLRAMFTSDLWENSKWSKTNKGKSVYSTMMSMSFWNDVTLFLRIFAPSVRVLRLIDGDRKPSMRFLYGELLQAKEDIKVAMNNLESNYHHIIVIIKSKIRIDLIHHCILWPFC
;
A
#
# COMPACT_ATOMS: atom_id res chain seq x y z
N MET A 1 5.52 -35.39 0.74
CA MET A 1 4.19 -34.78 0.57
C MET A 1 4.29 -33.28 0.77
N VAL A 2 4.03 -32.56 -0.33
CA VAL A 2 3.64 -31.14 -0.48
C VAL A 2 4.39 -30.08 0.33
N ALA A 3 5.40 -29.52 -0.32
CA ALA A 3 5.94 -28.20 -0.04
C ALA A 3 4.85 -27.14 -0.23
N ALA A 4 4.30 -26.61 0.86
CA ALA A 4 3.53 -25.38 0.83
C ALA A 4 4.51 -24.20 0.76
N LYS A 5 5.03 -23.95 -0.45
CA LYS A 5 5.60 -22.65 -0.81
C LYS A 5 4.51 -21.61 -0.56
N LEU A 6 4.61 -20.90 0.58
CA LEU A 6 3.84 -19.70 0.83
C LEU A 6 3.96 -18.80 -0.40
N LYS A 7 2.83 -18.53 -1.04
CA LYS A 7 2.71 -17.67 -2.22
C LYS A 7 3.48 -16.37 -1.97
N ARG A 8 4.55 -16.18 -2.74
CA ARG A 8 5.25 -14.92 -2.97
C ARG A 8 4.22 -13.80 -3.14
N GLY A 9 4.20 -12.85 -2.20
CA GLY A 9 3.41 -11.63 -2.28
C GLY A 9 4.02 -10.63 -3.27
N HIS A 10 4.14 -11.00 -4.54
CA HIS A 10 4.71 -10.12 -5.58
C HIS A 10 3.67 -9.16 -6.19
N GLY A 11 2.38 -9.31 -5.84
CA GLY A 11 1.29 -8.47 -6.38
C GLY A 11 1.02 -7.18 -5.60
N SER A 12 1.35 -7.13 -4.30
CA SER A 12 0.92 -6.02 -3.42
C SER A 12 1.74 -4.74 -3.62
N PHE A 13 3.02 -4.86 -4.00
CA PHE A 13 3.88 -3.68 -4.22
C PHE A 13 3.57 -2.94 -5.53
N GLY A 14 3.18 -3.67 -6.57
CA GLY A 14 2.83 -3.07 -7.87
C GLY A 14 1.63 -2.14 -7.77
N VAL A 15 0.60 -2.56 -7.04
CA VAL A 15 -0.62 -1.74 -6.84
C VAL A 15 -0.31 -0.42 -6.12
N LEU A 16 0.57 -0.42 -5.11
CA LEU A 16 0.96 0.81 -4.41
C LEU A 16 1.68 1.80 -5.33
N LEU A 17 2.60 1.31 -6.18
CA LEU A 17 3.33 2.16 -7.13
C LEU A 17 2.39 2.76 -8.18
N THR A 18 1.44 1.97 -8.66
CA THR A 18 0.41 2.44 -9.60
C THR A 18 -0.47 3.51 -8.96
N LEU A 19 -0.93 3.31 -7.72
CA LEU A 19 -1.75 4.30 -7.01
C LEU A 19 -0.97 5.57 -6.69
N LYS A 20 0.32 5.48 -6.35
CA LYS A 20 1.19 6.65 -6.19
C LYS A 20 1.30 7.45 -7.49
N SER A 21 1.61 6.77 -8.59
CA SER A 21 1.70 7.38 -9.92
C SER A 21 0.38 8.04 -10.33
N LEU A 22 -0.75 7.43 -9.94
CA LEU A 22 -2.09 7.96 -10.21
C LEU A 22 -2.34 9.26 -9.44
N ILE A 23 -1.94 9.36 -8.16
CA ILE A 23 -2.04 10.61 -7.39
C ILE A 23 -1.12 11.68 -7.97
N GLU A 24 0.13 11.33 -8.29
CA GLU A 24 1.11 12.27 -8.86
C GLU A 24 0.58 12.92 -10.15
N LYS A 25 -0.10 12.13 -10.99
CA LYS A 25 -0.68 12.59 -12.25
C LYS A 25 -2.14 13.06 -12.14
N LYS A 26 -2.69 13.19 -10.93
CA LYS A 26 -4.10 13.57 -10.70
C LYS A 26 -4.51 14.83 -11.45
N SER A 27 -3.68 15.89 -11.40
CA SER A 27 -3.96 17.17 -12.05
C SER A 27 -4.04 17.03 -13.57
N SER A 28 -3.04 16.38 -14.18
CA SER A 28 -3.01 16.08 -15.61
C SER A 28 -4.19 15.22 -16.04
N LEU A 29 -4.56 14.22 -15.21
CA LEU A 29 -5.67 13.33 -15.49
C LEU A 29 -7.00 14.10 -15.47
N ARG A 30 -7.22 14.94 -14.46
CA ARG A 30 -8.42 15.81 -14.40
C ARG A 30 -8.48 16.74 -15.60
N ALA A 31 -7.37 17.37 -15.99
CA ALA A 31 -7.31 18.24 -17.17
C ALA A 31 -7.66 17.49 -18.46
N MET A 32 -7.21 16.25 -18.62
CA MET A 32 -7.57 15.40 -19.76
C MET A 32 -9.08 15.15 -19.81
N PHE A 33 -9.69 14.81 -18.67
CA PHE A 33 -11.14 14.55 -18.58
C PHE A 33 -12.02 15.80 -18.73
N THR A 34 -11.48 17.00 -18.54
CA THR A 34 -12.19 18.28 -18.78
C THR A 34 -11.90 18.91 -20.15
N SER A 35 -11.09 18.26 -20.99
CA SER A 35 -10.73 18.80 -22.30
C SER A 35 -11.84 18.63 -23.34
N ASP A 36 -11.91 19.56 -24.30
CA ASP A 36 -12.85 19.47 -25.43
C ASP A 36 -12.62 18.19 -26.26
N LEU A 37 -11.38 17.69 -26.29
CA LEU A 37 -11.01 16.43 -26.94
C LEU A 37 -11.69 15.22 -26.28
N TRP A 38 -11.81 15.23 -24.94
CA TRP A 38 -12.52 14.18 -24.22
C TRP A 38 -14.02 14.26 -24.48
N GLU A 39 -14.61 15.45 -24.40
CA GLU A 39 -16.05 15.66 -24.63
C GLU A 39 -16.48 15.20 -26.03
N ASN A 40 -15.67 15.53 -27.05
CA ASN A 40 -15.89 15.12 -28.43
C ASN A 40 -15.57 13.64 -28.73
N SER A 41 -14.98 12.91 -27.78
CA SER A 41 -14.63 11.50 -27.98
C SER A 41 -15.86 10.60 -28.01
N LYS A 42 -15.74 9.45 -28.69
CA LYS A 42 -16.76 8.39 -28.62
C LYS A 42 -16.90 7.78 -27.21
N TRP A 43 -15.88 7.94 -26.36
CA TRP A 43 -15.79 7.30 -25.05
C TRP A 43 -16.51 8.08 -23.96
N SER A 44 -16.54 9.42 -24.03
CA SER A 44 -17.28 10.27 -23.08
C SER A 44 -18.77 9.94 -23.04
N LYS A 45 -19.33 9.55 -24.20
CA LYS A 45 -20.75 9.23 -24.36
C LYS A 45 -21.13 7.85 -23.82
N THR A 46 -20.15 6.96 -23.61
CA THR A 46 -20.40 5.62 -23.07
C THR A 46 -20.67 5.65 -21.57
N ASN A 47 -21.50 4.72 -21.07
CA ASN A 47 -21.74 4.59 -19.62
C ASN A 47 -20.45 4.37 -18.82
N LYS A 48 -19.49 3.63 -19.40
CA LYS A 48 -18.17 3.41 -18.79
C LYS A 48 -17.38 4.72 -18.71
N GLY A 49 -17.35 5.53 -19.77
CA GLY A 49 -16.68 6.82 -19.76
C GLY A 49 -17.27 7.81 -18.76
N LYS A 50 -18.60 7.86 -18.64
CA LYS A 50 -19.29 8.68 -17.62
C LYS A 50 -18.95 8.25 -16.19
N SER A 51 -18.89 6.94 -15.93
CA SER A 51 -18.50 6.39 -14.63
C SER A 51 -17.04 6.73 -14.27
N VAL A 52 -16.12 6.61 -15.24
CA VAL A 52 -14.71 7.00 -15.05
C VAL A 52 -14.60 8.50 -14.79
N TYR A 53 -15.29 9.34 -15.57
CA TYR A 53 -15.31 10.79 -15.35
C TYR A 53 -15.79 11.15 -13.94
N SER A 54 -16.90 10.56 -13.49
CA SER A 54 -17.43 10.75 -12.13
C SER A 54 -16.39 10.35 -11.06
N THR A 55 -15.75 9.19 -11.24
CA THR A 55 -14.70 8.71 -10.32
C THR A 55 -13.51 9.66 -10.27
N MET A 56 -13.06 10.18 -11.43
CA MET A 56 -11.92 11.09 -11.51
C MET A 56 -12.21 12.49 -10.96
N MET A 57 -13.48 12.93 -10.99
CA MET A 57 -13.91 14.20 -10.39
C MET A 57 -14.29 14.06 -8.92
N SER A 58 -14.59 12.86 -8.45
CA SER A 58 -14.99 12.60 -7.06
C SER A 58 -13.86 12.88 -6.07
N MET A 59 -14.11 13.78 -5.13
CA MET A 59 -13.15 14.08 -4.06
C MET A 59 -13.02 12.94 -3.05
N SER A 60 -14.11 12.20 -2.77
CA SER A 60 -14.07 11.05 -1.86
C SER A 60 -13.15 9.96 -2.39
N PHE A 61 -13.21 9.65 -3.69
CA PHE A 61 -12.30 8.69 -4.32
C PHE A 61 -10.83 9.03 -4.08
N TRP A 62 -10.44 10.29 -4.31
CA TRP A 62 -9.05 10.71 -4.11
C TRP A 62 -8.64 10.70 -2.62
N ASN A 63 -9.57 11.02 -1.72
CA ASN A 63 -9.34 10.95 -0.28
C ASN A 63 -9.11 9.48 0.16
N ASP A 64 -9.91 8.55 -0.34
CA ASP A 64 -9.79 7.12 -0.05
C ASP A 64 -8.47 6.55 -0.57
N VAL A 65 -8.07 6.91 -1.81
CA VAL A 65 -6.76 6.49 -2.36
C VAL A 65 -5.61 7.09 -1.55
N THR A 66 -5.73 8.34 -1.11
CA THR A 66 -4.71 8.98 -0.26
C THR A 66 -4.61 8.29 1.10
N LEU A 67 -5.74 7.97 1.72
CA LEU A 67 -5.81 7.24 2.99
C LEU A 67 -5.17 5.84 2.84
N PHE A 68 -5.51 5.13 1.77
CA PHE A 68 -4.91 3.84 1.45
C PHE A 68 -3.38 3.95 1.34
N LEU A 69 -2.86 4.93 0.60
CA LEU A 69 -1.41 5.12 0.49
C LEU A 69 -0.77 5.44 1.84
N ARG A 70 -1.40 6.24 2.70
CA ARG A 70 -0.88 6.56 4.04
C ARG A 70 -0.79 5.33 4.94
N ILE A 71 -1.72 4.38 4.83
CA ILE A 71 -1.72 3.14 5.62
C ILE A 71 -0.72 2.11 5.05
N PHE A 72 -0.72 1.94 3.73
CA PHE A 72 0.05 0.88 3.09
C PHE A 72 1.51 1.25 2.81
N ALA A 73 1.84 2.53 2.64
CA ALA A 73 3.24 2.96 2.47
C ALA A 73 4.16 2.56 3.64
N PRO A 74 3.84 2.87 4.92
CA PRO A 74 4.66 2.44 6.05
C PRO A 74 4.73 0.92 6.17
N SER A 75 3.61 0.23 5.94
CA SER A 75 3.52 -1.24 5.95
C SER A 75 4.46 -1.86 4.91
N VAL A 76 4.49 -1.31 3.69
CA VAL A 76 5.37 -1.74 2.59
C VAL A 76 6.84 -1.46 2.88
N ARG A 77 7.17 -0.35 3.56
CA ARG A 77 8.56 -0.09 3.98
C ARG A 77 9.05 -1.16 4.94
N VAL A 78 8.27 -1.48 5.97
CA VAL A 78 8.61 -2.52 6.95
C VAL A 78 8.74 -3.90 6.27
N LEU A 79 7.80 -4.25 5.38
CA LEU A 79 7.88 -5.51 4.62
C LEU A 79 9.14 -5.59 3.76
N ARG A 80 9.52 -4.51 3.07
CA ARG A 80 10.76 -4.46 2.26
C ARG A 80 12.02 -4.65 3.09
N LEU A 81 12.04 -4.18 4.34
CA LEU A 81 13.18 -4.39 5.24
C LEU A 81 13.29 -5.84 5.70
N ILE A 82 12.18 -6.55 5.82
CA ILE A 82 12.14 -7.97 6.20
C ILE A 82 12.50 -8.86 5.00
N ASP A 83 11.95 -8.54 3.83
CA ASP A 83 12.14 -9.28 2.58
C ASP A 83 13.50 -8.96 1.90
N GLY A 84 14.22 -7.95 2.38
CA GLY A 84 15.48 -7.51 1.78
C GLY A 84 16.64 -8.48 2.04
N ASP A 85 17.51 -8.66 1.03
CA ASP A 85 18.70 -9.53 1.14
C ASP A 85 19.64 -9.09 2.27
N ARG A 86 19.75 -7.78 2.50
CA ARG A 86 20.48 -7.18 3.62
C ARG A 86 19.54 -6.94 4.78
N LYS A 87 19.53 -7.87 5.73
CA LYS A 87 18.67 -7.79 6.91
C LYS A 87 19.23 -6.76 7.91
N PRO A 88 18.44 -5.75 8.31
CA PRO A 88 18.88 -4.78 9.29
C PRO A 88 18.92 -5.39 10.70
N SER A 89 19.56 -4.69 11.64
CA SER A 89 19.55 -5.10 13.05
C SER A 89 18.12 -5.15 13.59
N MET A 90 17.87 -6.06 14.52
CA MET A 90 16.55 -6.21 15.17
C MET A 90 16.04 -4.91 15.79
N ARG A 91 16.95 -4.14 16.41
CA ARG A 91 16.64 -2.83 17.00
C ARG A 91 16.13 -1.84 15.97
N PHE A 92 16.73 -1.84 14.78
CA PHE A 92 16.31 -0.97 13.67
C PHE A 92 14.93 -1.37 13.14
N LEU A 93 14.68 -2.67 12.93
CA LEU A 93 13.39 -3.17 12.45
C LEU A 93 12.24 -2.82 13.42
N TYR A 94 12.48 -2.94 14.73
CA TYR A 94 11.50 -2.54 15.74
C TYR A 94 11.22 -1.03 15.73
N GLY A 95 12.23 -0.19 15.48
CA GLY A 95 12.07 1.25 15.32
C GLY A 95 11.19 1.60 14.12
N GLU A 96 11.46 1.00 12.97
CA GLU A 96 10.66 1.19 11.73
C GLU A 96 9.22 0.69 11.90
N LEU A 97 9.02 -0.42 12.61
CA LEU A 97 7.69 -0.91 12.96
C LEU A 97 6.92 0.06 13.87
N LEU A 98 7.59 0.65 14.86
CA LEU A 98 6.98 1.61 15.76
C LEU A 98 6.58 2.88 15.01
N GLN A 99 7.45 3.38 14.13
CA GLN A 99 7.15 4.51 13.27
C GLN A 99 5.99 4.19 12.32
N ALA A 100 5.98 3.01 11.70
CA ALA A 100 4.88 2.58 10.84
C ALA A 100 3.54 2.51 11.58
N LYS A 101 3.54 2.08 12.84
CA LYS A 101 2.36 2.09 13.71
C LYS A 101 1.85 3.53 13.95
N GLU A 102 2.76 4.47 14.19
CA GLU A 102 2.38 5.87 14.42
C GLU A 102 1.85 6.53 13.15
N ASP A 103 2.48 6.28 12.00
CA ASP A 103 2.01 6.77 10.70
C ASP A 103 0.59 6.28 10.38
N ILE A 104 0.30 5.00 10.66
CA ILE A 104 -1.05 4.40 10.46
C ILE A 104 -2.07 5.01 11.42
N LYS A 105 -1.69 5.23 12.69
CA LYS A 105 -2.56 5.88 13.69
C LYS A 105 -2.98 7.27 13.26
N VAL A 106 -2.02 8.08 12.84
CA VAL A 106 -2.26 9.44 12.33
C VAL A 106 -3.15 9.40 11.09
N ALA A 107 -2.93 8.43 10.20
CA ALA A 107 -3.75 8.28 9.00
C ALA A 107 -5.22 7.95 9.31
N MET A 108 -5.49 7.20 10.38
CA MET A 108 -6.84 6.74 10.76
C MET A 108 -7.51 7.58 11.86
N ASN A 109 -7.07 8.83 12.07
CA ASN A 109 -7.59 9.73 13.11
C ASN A 109 -7.60 9.10 14.52
N ASN A 110 -6.60 8.27 14.85
CA ASN A 110 -6.44 7.61 16.14
C ASN A 110 -7.59 6.66 16.55
N LEU A 111 -8.36 6.13 15.58
CA LEU A 111 -9.42 5.15 15.87
C LEU A 111 -8.81 3.74 16.04
N GLU A 112 -8.48 3.38 17.29
CA GLU A 112 -7.74 2.16 17.65
C GLU A 112 -8.30 0.86 17.07
N SER A 113 -9.62 0.74 16.94
CA SER A 113 -10.29 -0.48 16.44
C SER A 113 -10.01 -0.77 14.97
N ASN A 114 -9.76 0.25 14.13
CA ASN A 114 -9.71 0.08 12.68
C ASN A 114 -8.32 -0.34 12.17
N TYR A 115 -7.24 -0.01 12.88
CA TYR A 115 -5.88 -0.38 12.48
C TYR A 115 -5.29 -1.54 13.28
N HIS A 116 -5.94 -1.97 14.37
CA HIS A 116 -5.43 -3.05 15.22
C HIS A 116 -5.16 -4.33 14.41
N HIS A 117 -6.12 -4.74 13.56
CA HIS A 117 -5.96 -5.89 12.68
C HIS A 117 -4.77 -5.74 11.71
N ILE A 118 -4.58 -4.57 11.13
CA ILE A 118 -3.48 -4.29 10.20
C ILE A 118 -2.13 -4.42 10.92
N ILE A 119 -2.02 -3.83 12.12
CA ILE A 119 -0.80 -3.92 12.94
C ILE A 119 -0.55 -5.37 13.38
N VAL A 120 -1.58 -6.12 13.78
CA VAL A 120 -1.45 -7.52 14.21
C VAL A 120 -0.96 -8.39 13.05
N ILE A 121 -1.46 -8.18 11.84
CA ILE A 121 -1.00 -8.90 10.64
C ILE A 121 0.49 -8.62 10.38
N ILE A 122 0.90 -7.35 10.41
CA ILE A 122 2.30 -6.95 10.18
C ILE A 122 3.21 -7.52 11.27
N LYS A 123 2.82 -7.40 12.54
CA LYS A 123 3.58 -7.95 13.69
C LYS A 123 3.71 -9.46 13.62
N SER A 124 2.65 -10.16 13.24
CA SER A 124 2.65 -11.62 13.13
C SER A 124 3.59 -12.08 12.02
N LYS A 125 3.60 -11.36 10.89
CA LYS A 125 4.52 -11.65 9.78
C LYS A 125 5.99 -11.42 10.16
N ILE A 126 6.29 -10.30 10.82
CA ILE A 126 7.63 -10.02 11.39
C ILE A 126 8.06 -11.16 12.32
N ARG A 127 7.19 -11.59 13.24
CA ARG A 127 7.51 -12.65 14.20
C ARG A 127 7.84 -13.97 13.49
N ILE A 128 7.08 -14.35 12.46
CA ILE A 128 7.30 -15.59 11.71
C ILE A 128 8.65 -15.54 10.96
N ASP A 129 8.94 -14.44 10.26
CA ASP A 129 10.19 -14.32 9.48
C ASP A 129 11.43 -14.22 10.37
N LEU A 130 11.28 -13.67 11.58
CA LEU A 130 12.34 -13.65 12.61
C LEU A 130 12.57 -14.99 13.28
N ILE A 131 11.51 -15.79 13.52
CA ILE A 131 11.66 -17.14 14.06
C ILE A 131 12.35 -18.04 13.02
N HIS A 132 12.02 -17.90 11.73
CA HIS A 132 12.77 -18.54 10.66
C HIS A 132 14.25 -18.12 10.64
N HIS A 133 14.57 -16.87 10.99
CA HIS A 133 15.96 -16.39 11.08
C HIS A 133 16.76 -17.04 12.21
N CYS A 134 16.18 -17.22 13.39
CA CYS A 134 16.86 -17.87 14.52
C CYS A 134 17.06 -19.38 14.31
N ILE A 135 16.22 -20.04 13.51
CA ILE A 135 16.26 -21.50 13.33
C ILE A 135 17.00 -21.92 12.06
N LEU A 136 17.01 -21.10 10.99
CA LEU A 136 17.57 -21.50 9.67
C LEU A 136 18.90 -20.84 9.28
N TRP A 137 19.42 -19.86 10.04
CA TRP A 137 20.74 -19.26 9.75
C TRP A 137 21.71 -19.50 10.91
N PRO A 138 22.48 -20.62 10.89
CA PRO A 138 23.42 -20.99 11.95
C PRO A 138 24.75 -20.25 11.77
N PHE A 139 24.71 -18.93 11.67
CA PHE A 139 25.90 -18.08 11.82
C PHE A 139 25.63 -17.10 12.98
N CYS A 140 25.46 -17.69 14.17
CA CYS A 140 26.09 -17.21 15.39
C CYS A 140 27.38 -18.02 15.55
#